data_AF-A0A8B6CM53-F1
#
_entry.id   AF-A0A8B6CM53-F1
#
_cell.length_a   1.000
_cell.length_b   1.000
_cell.length_c   1.000
_cell.angle_alpha   90.00
_cell.angle_beta   90.00
_cell.angle_gamma   90.00
#
_symmetry.space_group_name_H-M   'P 1'
#
loop_
_entity.id
_entity.type
_entity.pdbx_description
1 polymer ?
#
loop_
_entity_poly.entity_id
_entity_poly.type
_entity_poly.pdbx_seq_one_letter_code
_entity_poly.pdbx_strand_id
1 'polypeptide(L)'
;MWCVFALALSLLVFGNVDARGGCRCKGEVLNHEQEYFCNADFVIRVTVLRQKRLNYNRGTKYFVRVTEAFKSNLYKGKETTLITGTAAQCGVVLDGKDFLVTGNIENGRNTLSSCNSWIASWNSLTKLERRTLRTGGYAKTCTNNCDVAVRCSKGNINCCGVSQAPCRGTTCSRIYGRKCGWTSCY
;
A
#
# COMPACT_ATOMS: atom_id res chain seq x y z
N MET A 1 -2.37 -68.01 24.61
CA MET A 1 -3.04 -67.27 25.69
C MET A 1 -2.27 -65.96 25.90
N TRP A 2 -2.74 -64.85 25.29
CA TRP A 2 -2.46 -63.43 25.64
C TRP A 2 -0.97 -62.98 25.43
N CYS A 3 -0.58 -61.78 24.99
CA CYS A 3 -1.20 -60.47 24.88
C CYS A 3 -0.43 -59.64 23.83
N VAL A 4 -1.18 -58.99 22.94
CA VAL A 4 -1.02 -57.59 22.48
C VAL A 4 0.30 -56.88 22.81
N PHE A 5 1.12 -56.63 21.78
CA PHE A 5 1.92 -55.39 21.68
C PHE A 5 1.90 -54.90 20.24
N ALA A 6 0.73 -54.43 19.83
CA ALA A 6 0.65 -53.38 18.84
C ALA A 6 1.14 -52.10 19.52
N LEU A 7 2.18 -51.45 19.02
CA LEU A 7 2.39 -50.01 19.21
C LEU A 7 3.48 -49.46 18.26
N ALA A 8 2.97 -48.62 17.36
CA ALA A 8 3.60 -47.44 16.80
C ALA A 8 4.80 -47.62 15.86
N LEU A 9 4.49 -47.92 14.60
CA LEU A 9 5.24 -47.44 13.46
C LEU A 9 5.13 -45.90 13.42
N SER A 10 6.06 -45.20 14.06
CA SER A 10 6.13 -43.74 14.03
C SER A 10 6.58 -43.27 12.65
N LEU A 11 5.61 -43.01 11.77
CA LEU A 11 5.82 -42.21 10.56
C LEU A 11 6.28 -40.80 10.96
N LEU A 12 7.58 -40.57 10.92
CA LEU A 12 8.14 -39.23 10.84
C LEU A 12 7.78 -38.66 9.47
N VAL A 13 6.59 -38.08 9.37
CA VAL A 13 6.25 -37.15 8.29
C VAL A 13 7.09 -35.91 8.56
N PHE A 14 8.26 -35.84 7.93
CA PHE A 14 8.95 -34.57 7.75
C PHE A 14 8.04 -33.70 6.91
N GLY A 15 7.25 -32.86 7.59
CA GLY A 15 6.54 -31.77 6.95
C GLY A 15 7.58 -30.92 6.25
N ASN A 16 7.56 -30.95 4.91
CA ASN A 16 8.23 -29.93 4.13
C ASN A 16 7.53 -28.61 4.50
N VAL A 17 8.08 -27.89 5.47
CA VAL A 17 7.78 -26.47 5.64
C VAL A 17 8.28 -25.81 4.37
N ASP A 18 7.36 -25.63 3.44
CA ASP A 18 7.56 -24.89 2.20
C ASP A 18 7.83 -23.45 2.65
N ALA A 19 9.09 -23.17 2.97
CA ALA A 19 9.59 -21.85 3.31
C ALA A 19 9.61 -21.02 2.02
N ARG A 20 8.42 -20.78 1.46
CA ARG A 20 8.21 -19.77 0.45
C ARG A 20 8.53 -18.46 1.13
N GLY A 21 9.75 -17.95 0.91
CA GLY A 21 10.19 -16.66 1.38
C GLY A 21 9.19 -15.59 0.92
N GLY A 22 8.25 -15.25 1.80
CA GLY A 22 7.33 -14.14 1.59
C GLY A 22 8.10 -12.83 1.71
N CYS A 23 7.71 -11.84 0.91
CA CYS A 23 8.18 -10.48 1.13
C CYS A 23 7.86 -10.04 2.57
N ARG A 24 8.84 -9.42 3.24
CA ARG A 24 8.65 -8.74 4.51
C ARG A 24 9.02 -7.28 4.34
N CYS A 25 8.06 -6.41 4.62
CA CYS A 25 8.29 -4.98 4.65
C CYS A 25 9.04 -4.61 5.93
N LYS A 26 9.99 -3.68 5.84
CA LYS A 26 10.69 -3.17 7.03
C LYS A 26 9.74 -2.24 7.80
N GLY A 27 9.61 -2.46 9.10
CA GLY A 27 8.73 -1.70 9.99
C GLY A 27 7.36 -2.35 10.21
N GLU A 28 6.68 -1.97 11.30
CA GLU A 28 5.26 -2.30 11.51
C GLU A 28 4.44 -1.51 10.48
N VAL A 29 4.28 -2.06 9.26
CA VAL A 29 3.62 -1.37 8.15
C VAL A 29 2.11 -1.35 8.36
N LEU A 30 1.67 -0.47 9.24
CA LEU A 30 0.35 0.14 9.25
C LEU A 30 0.50 1.54 8.66
N ASN A 31 0.87 1.60 7.38
CA ASN A 31 0.94 2.87 6.68
C ASN A 31 -0.49 3.32 6.39
N HIS A 32 -0.86 4.46 6.94
CA HIS A 32 -2.13 5.12 6.65
C HIS A 32 -2.10 5.70 5.22
N GLU A 33 -3.25 5.88 4.59
CA GLU A 33 -3.39 6.36 3.21
C GLU A 33 -2.62 7.67 2.95
N GLN A 34 -2.58 8.56 3.94
CA GLN A 34 -1.79 9.79 3.93
C GLN A 34 -0.28 9.54 3.73
N GLU A 35 0.30 8.56 4.43
CA GLU A 35 1.73 8.24 4.33
C GLU A 35 2.06 7.71 2.95
N TYR A 36 1.22 6.82 2.41
CA TYR A 36 1.38 6.34 1.04
C TYR A 36 1.31 7.47 0.02
N PHE A 37 0.45 8.46 0.22
CA PHE A 37 0.35 9.62 -0.65
C PHE A 37 1.60 10.51 -0.55
N CYS A 38 2.07 10.79 0.66
CA CYS A 38 3.19 11.70 0.89
C CYS A 38 4.52 11.12 0.43
N ASN A 39 4.76 9.84 0.67
CA ASN A 39 6.02 9.16 0.32
C ASN A 39 6.12 8.70 -1.14
N ALA A 40 5.02 8.70 -1.89
CA ALA A 40 5.01 8.31 -3.31
C ALA A 40 5.41 9.46 -4.23
N ASP A 41 6.08 9.17 -5.35
CA ASP A 41 6.36 10.17 -6.39
C ASP A 41 5.14 10.45 -7.27
N PHE A 42 4.29 9.44 -7.46
CA PHE A 42 3.04 9.56 -8.20
C PHE A 42 1.88 8.90 -7.47
N VAL A 43 0.68 9.46 -7.64
CA VAL A 43 -0.57 8.92 -7.14
C VAL A 43 -1.61 9.07 -8.24
N ILE A 44 -2.03 7.96 -8.83
CA ILE A 44 -2.81 7.94 -10.06
C ILE A 44 -3.91 6.87 -10.00
N ARG A 45 -5.03 7.15 -10.66
CA ARG A 45 -6.05 6.17 -11.00
C ARG A 45 -5.75 5.63 -12.39
N VAL A 46 -5.73 4.32 -12.54
CA VAL A 46 -5.31 3.64 -13.76
C VAL A 46 -6.27 2.57 -14.20
N THR A 47 -6.45 2.47 -15.51
CA THR A 47 -7.07 1.32 -16.14
C THR A 47 -5.99 0.39 -16.69
N VAL A 48 -5.96 -0.87 -16.24
CA VAL A 48 -5.04 -1.89 -16.77
C VAL A 48 -5.49 -2.31 -18.16
N LEU A 49 -4.60 -2.15 -19.15
CA LEU A 49 -4.87 -2.51 -20.54
C LEU A 49 -4.36 -3.91 -20.85
N ARG A 50 -3.12 -4.20 -20.42
CA ARG A 50 -2.47 -5.50 -20.59
C ARG A 50 -1.32 -5.65 -19.61
N GLN A 51 -0.91 -6.90 -19.38
CA GLN A 51 0.27 -7.23 -18.60
C GLN A 51 1.26 -8.07 -19.41
N LYS A 52 2.55 -7.93 -19.12
CA LYS A 52 3.63 -8.73 -19.65
C LYS A 52 4.50 -9.19 -18.50
N ARG A 53 4.61 -10.50 -18.30
CA ARG A 53 5.62 -11.08 -17.40
C ARG A 53 7.00 -10.78 -17.95
N LEU A 54 7.88 -10.26 -17.11
CA LEU A 54 9.28 -10.08 -17.44
C LEU A 54 10.01 -11.43 -17.24
N ASN A 55 11.21 -11.57 -17.80
CA ASN A 55 12.03 -12.79 -17.68
C ASN A 55 12.19 -13.21 -16.20
N TYR A 56 12.60 -14.47 -15.96
CA TYR A 56 12.70 -15.08 -14.63
C TYR A 56 13.30 -14.11 -13.59
N ASN A 57 12.61 -13.96 -12.46
CA ASN A 57 12.94 -13.06 -11.34
C ASN A 57 12.88 -11.53 -11.58
N ARG A 58 12.29 -11.06 -12.68
CA ARG A 58 12.15 -9.60 -12.95
C ARG A 58 10.75 -9.04 -12.71
N GLY A 59 9.79 -9.88 -12.34
CA GLY A 59 8.42 -9.47 -12.01
C GLY A 59 7.52 -9.22 -13.22
N THR A 60 6.62 -8.23 -13.12
CA THR A 60 5.56 -7.99 -14.11
C THR A 60 5.55 -6.53 -14.55
N LYS A 61 5.35 -6.31 -15.85
CA LYS A 61 5.12 -4.99 -16.45
C LYS A 61 3.66 -4.84 -16.86
N TYR A 62 2.98 -3.85 -16.31
CA TYR A 62 1.62 -3.47 -16.66
C TYR A 62 1.64 -2.28 -17.60
N PHE A 63 0.85 -2.37 -18.67
CA PHE A 63 0.54 -1.24 -19.55
C PHE A 63 -0.82 -0.70 -19.12
N VAL A 64 -0.85 0.58 -18.78
CA VAL A 64 -2.01 1.20 -18.15
C VAL A 64 -2.34 2.52 -18.81
N ARG A 65 -3.63 2.88 -18.79
CA ARG A 65 -4.11 4.23 -19.12
C ARG A 65 -4.42 4.98 -17.84
N VAL A 66 -3.87 6.16 -17.68
CA VAL A 66 -4.10 7.00 -16.50
C VAL A 66 -5.39 7.80 -16.69
N THR A 67 -6.39 7.52 -15.85
CA THR A 67 -7.72 8.15 -15.91
C THR A 67 -7.79 9.41 -15.05
N GLU A 68 -7.16 9.39 -13.87
CA GLU A 68 -7.04 10.54 -12.97
C GLU A 68 -5.62 10.58 -12.38
N ALA A 69 -5.08 11.79 -12.16
CA ALA A 69 -3.82 11.97 -11.45
C ALA A 69 -4.06 12.87 -10.23
N PHE A 70 -3.66 12.41 -9.06
CA PHE A 70 -3.82 13.11 -7.78
C PHE A 70 -2.48 13.67 -7.28
N LYS A 71 -1.37 13.04 -7.66
CA LYS A 71 0.01 13.52 -7.47
C LYS A 71 0.79 13.26 -8.75
N SER A 72 1.50 14.29 -9.23
CA SER A 72 2.17 14.34 -10.53
C SER A 72 1.20 14.41 -11.73
N ASN A 73 0.85 15.64 -12.14
CA ASN A 73 -0.04 15.91 -13.28
C ASN A 73 0.53 15.42 -14.63
N LEU A 74 1.81 15.06 -14.69
CA LEU A 74 2.52 14.62 -15.89
C LEU A 74 1.88 13.39 -16.56
N TYR A 75 1.14 12.60 -15.79
CA TYR A 75 0.54 11.34 -16.21
C TYR A 75 -0.90 11.46 -16.70
N LYS A 76 -1.60 12.56 -16.43
CA LYS A 76 -3.05 12.66 -16.68
C LYS A 76 -3.39 12.42 -18.16
N GLY A 77 -4.28 11.45 -18.43
CA GLY A 77 -4.74 11.12 -19.78
C GLY A 77 -3.71 10.39 -20.66
N LYS A 78 -2.56 10.00 -20.11
CA LYS A 78 -1.51 9.30 -20.86
C LYS A 78 -1.55 7.81 -20.61
N GLU A 79 -1.04 7.06 -21.58
CA GLU A 79 -0.65 5.67 -21.35
C GLU A 79 0.77 5.62 -20.80
N THR A 80 0.98 4.74 -19.83
CA THR A 80 2.30 4.54 -19.22
C THR A 80 2.47 3.09 -18.80
N THR A 81 3.64 2.79 -18.24
CA THR A 81 3.95 1.45 -17.76
C THR A 81 4.28 1.47 -16.28
N LEU A 82 3.76 0.48 -15.56
CA LEU A 82 4.07 0.23 -14.16
C LEU A 82 4.86 -1.08 -14.08
N ILE A 83 5.93 -1.08 -13.30
CA ILE A 83 6.80 -2.26 -13.11
C ILE A 83 6.70 -2.67 -11.66
N THR A 84 6.58 -3.98 -11.41
CA THR A 84 6.61 -4.52 -10.06
C THR A 84 7.43 -5.79 -10.02
N GLY A 85 7.99 -6.11 -8.86
CA GLY A 85 8.82 -7.29 -8.64
C GLY A 85 8.04 -8.60 -8.65
N THR A 86 8.72 -9.68 -8.30
CA THR A 86 8.07 -10.97 -7.97
C THR A 86 7.46 -10.93 -6.56
N ALA A 87 6.66 -11.93 -6.19
CA ALA A 87 6.08 -12.00 -4.84
C ALA A 87 7.15 -11.98 -3.72
N ALA A 88 8.31 -12.62 -3.94
CA ALA A 88 9.44 -12.58 -3.01
C ALA A 88 10.08 -11.18 -2.89
N GLN A 89 9.90 -10.33 -3.91
CA GLN A 89 10.38 -8.94 -3.98
C GLN A 89 9.26 -7.94 -3.73
N CYS A 90 8.20 -8.33 -3.01
CA CYS A 90 7.07 -7.44 -2.68
C CYS A 90 6.28 -6.99 -3.92
N GLY A 91 6.26 -7.84 -4.95
CA GLY A 91 5.52 -7.61 -6.18
C GLY A 91 4.02 -7.57 -5.95
N VAL A 92 3.32 -6.74 -6.74
CA VAL A 92 1.87 -6.58 -6.66
C VAL A 92 1.17 -7.20 -7.86
N VAL A 93 -0.05 -7.69 -7.63
CA VAL A 93 -0.92 -8.20 -8.69
C VAL A 93 -2.07 -7.23 -8.89
N LEU A 94 -2.22 -6.72 -10.11
CA LEU A 94 -3.34 -5.86 -10.49
C LEU A 94 -4.39 -6.72 -11.20
N ASP A 95 -5.19 -7.45 -10.43
CA ASP A 95 -6.24 -8.33 -10.95
C ASP A 95 -7.57 -7.58 -11.04
N GLY A 96 -7.83 -7.02 -12.21
CA GLY A 96 -9.01 -6.21 -12.48
C GLY A 96 -8.73 -5.10 -13.48
N LYS A 97 -9.68 -4.16 -13.58
CA LYS A 97 -9.62 -3.11 -14.60
C LYS A 97 -9.15 -1.77 -14.04
N ASP A 98 -9.62 -1.32 -12.88
CA ASP A 98 -9.48 0.07 -12.44
C ASP A 98 -8.98 0.17 -11.00
N PHE A 99 -7.83 0.83 -10.82
CA PHE A 99 -7.09 0.87 -9.55
C PHE A 99 -6.63 2.28 -9.21
N LEU A 100 -6.62 2.59 -7.93
CA LEU A 100 -5.72 3.60 -7.36
C LEU A 100 -4.37 2.94 -7.12
N VAL A 101 -3.31 3.59 -7.59
CA VAL A 101 -1.93 3.16 -7.34
C VAL A 101 -1.08 4.36 -6.90
N THR A 102 -0.29 4.14 -5.86
CA THR A 102 0.83 5.00 -5.50
C THR A 102 2.14 4.27 -5.77
N GLY A 103 3.20 5.01 -6.11
CA GLY A 103 4.49 4.38 -6.35
C GLY A 103 5.62 5.38 -6.53
N ASN A 104 6.80 4.86 -6.80
CA ASN A 104 8.04 5.62 -6.89
C ASN A 104 8.66 5.54 -8.28
N ILE A 105 9.41 6.57 -8.65
CA ILE A 105 10.15 6.63 -9.92
C ILE A 105 11.60 6.23 -9.64
N GLU A 106 11.94 4.98 -9.96
CA GLU A 106 13.28 4.44 -9.78
C GLU A 106 13.97 4.30 -11.13
N ASN A 107 15.12 4.95 -11.33
CA ASN A 107 15.86 4.93 -12.60
C ASN A 107 14.97 5.27 -13.82
N GLY A 108 14.08 6.26 -13.65
CA GLY A 108 13.14 6.68 -14.69
C GLY A 108 11.96 5.72 -14.94
N ARG A 109 11.76 4.71 -14.08
CA ARG A 109 10.67 3.73 -14.22
C ARG A 109 9.67 3.87 -13.09
N ASN A 110 8.39 3.83 -13.42
CA ASN A 110 7.33 3.80 -12.41
C ASN A 110 7.28 2.41 -11.77
N THR A 111 7.61 2.33 -10.49
CA THR A 111 7.70 1.09 -9.72
C THR A 111 6.60 0.99 -8.69
N LEU A 112 6.12 -0.24 -8.46
CA LEU A 112 5.13 -0.58 -7.44
C LEU A 112 5.68 -1.68 -6.53
N SER A 113 5.39 -1.58 -5.24
CA SER A 113 5.71 -2.61 -4.25
C SER A 113 4.64 -2.65 -3.16
N SER A 114 4.33 -3.84 -2.66
CA SER A 114 3.32 -4.04 -1.61
C SER A 114 3.67 -3.35 -0.28
N CYS A 115 4.91 -2.90 -0.09
CA CYS A 115 5.36 -2.28 1.15
C CYS A 115 5.15 -0.77 1.22
N ASN A 116 5.31 -0.07 0.10
CA ASN A 116 5.32 1.39 0.02
C ASN A 116 4.30 1.93 -0.99
N SER A 117 3.53 1.07 -1.65
CA SER A 117 2.43 1.46 -2.52
C SER A 117 1.08 1.20 -1.87
N TRP A 118 0.17 2.16 -2.00
CA TRP A 118 -1.26 1.95 -1.78
C TRP A 118 -1.87 1.50 -3.09
N ILE A 119 -2.22 0.20 -3.14
CA ILE A 119 -2.85 -0.45 -4.29
C ILE A 119 -4.26 -0.85 -3.88
N ALA A 120 -5.27 -0.24 -4.51
CA ALA A 120 -6.65 -0.55 -4.21
C ALA A 120 -7.51 -0.47 -5.48
N SER A 121 -8.47 -1.40 -5.61
CA SER A 121 -9.51 -1.26 -6.65
C SER A 121 -10.27 0.04 -6.41
N TRP A 122 -10.50 0.83 -7.45
CA TRP A 122 -11.12 2.16 -7.30
C TRP A 122 -12.49 2.10 -6.61
N ASN A 123 -13.25 1.03 -6.87
CA ASN A 123 -14.58 0.82 -6.29
C ASN A 123 -14.53 0.42 -4.81
N SER A 124 -13.39 -0.12 -4.33
CA SER A 124 -13.18 -0.48 -2.93
C SER A 124 -12.85 0.72 -2.03
N LEU A 125 -12.55 1.88 -2.61
CA LEU A 125 -12.34 3.11 -1.87
C LEU A 125 -13.65 3.65 -1.31
N THR A 126 -13.59 4.16 -0.09
CA THR A 126 -14.67 4.90 0.56
C THR A 126 -14.96 6.21 -0.18
N LYS A 127 -16.15 6.77 0.05
CA LYS A 127 -16.51 8.10 -0.47
C LYS A 127 -15.53 9.18 0.03
N LEU A 128 -15.09 9.07 1.29
CA LEU A 128 -14.17 10.02 1.90
C LEU A 128 -12.78 9.93 1.27
N GLU A 129 -12.19 8.74 1.12
CA GLU A 129 -10.89 8.58 0.44
C GLU A 129 -10.90 9.20 -0.96
N ARG A 130 -11.94 8.92 -1.76
CA ARG A 130 -12.09 9.51 -3.10
C ARG A 130 -12.22 11.02 -3.05
N ARG A 131 -12.96 11.57 -2.09
CA ARG A 131 -13.09 13.02 -1.89
C ARG A 131 -11.73 13.61 -1.50
N THR A 132 -11.05 13.06 -0.51
CA THR A 132 -9.75 13.53 0.01
C THR A 132 -8.67 13.51 -1.09
N LEU A 133 -8.64 12.47 -1.93
CA LEU A 133 -7.77 12.41 -3.10
C LEU A 133 -8.04 13.57 -4.08
N ARG A 134 -9.32 13.79 -4.43
CA ARG A 134 -9.73 14.79 -5.42
C ARG A 134 -9.60 16.23 -4.94
N THR A 135 -9.81 16.49 -3.65
CA THR A 135 -9.66 17.83 -3.06
C THR A 135 -8.22 18.16 -2.68
N GLY A 136 -7.29 17.23 -2.87
CA GLY A 136 -5.89 17.38 -2.49
C GLY A 136 -5.67 17.37 -0.97
N GLY A 137 -6.58 16.76 -0.20
CA GLY A 137 -6.49 16.71 1.26
C GLY A 137 -5.18 16.08 1.73
N TYR A 138 -4.80 14.92 1.19
CA TYR A 138 -3.53 14.28 1.51
C TYR A 138 -2.31 15.12 1.10
N ALA A 139 -2.39 15.81 -0.06
CA ALA A 139 -1.29 16.65 -0.53
C ALA A 139 -0.99 17.81 0.45
N LYS A 140 -2.05 18.43 0.98
CA LYS A 140 -1.94 19.53 1.96
C LYS A 140 -1.34 19.08 3.29
N THR A 141 -1.42 17.79 3.62
CA THR A 141 -0.91 17.26 4.89
C THR A 141 0.53 16.78 4.82
N CYS A 142 1.17 16.71 3.65
CA CYS A 142 2.55 16.25 3.56
C CYS A 142 3.59 17.23 4.13
N THR A 143 3.22 18.49 4.37
CA THR A 143 4.12 19.55 4.83
C THR A 143 3.60 20.29 6.07
N ASN A 144 2.68 19.68 6.82
CA ASN A 144 1.98 20.32 7.94
C ASN A 144 2.65 20.12 9.32
N ASN A 145 3.84 19.50 9.35
CA ASN A 145 4.55 19.09 10.56
C ASN A 145 3.70 18.20 11.49
N CYS A 146 2.92 17.31 10.90
CA CYS A 146 2.19 16.25 11.59
C CYS A 146 2.60 14.88 11.04
N ASP A 147 3.11 14.03 11.93
CA ASP A 147 3.54 12.68 11.61
C ASP A 147 2.41 11.69 11.87
N VAL A 148 2.27 10.70 10.98
CA VAL A 148 1.41 9.55 11.23
C VAL A 148 2.27 8.37 11.65
N ALA A 149 1.94 7.75 12.78
CA ALA A 149 2.69 6.62 13.31
C ALA A 149 1.77 5.56 13.92
N VAL A 150 2.23 4.31 13.96
CA VAL A 150 1.49 3.22 14.64
C VAL A 150 1.22 3.57 16.10
N ARG A 151 2.22 4.14 16.77
CA ARG A 151 2.14 4.64 18.14
C ARG A 151 2.82 5.99 18.25
N CYS A 152 2.14 6.93 18.91
CA CYS A 152 2.74 8.21 19.28
C CYS A 152 3.41 8.13 20.64
N SER A 153 4.61 8.68 20.74
CA SER A 153 5.27 8.89 22.03
C SER A 153 4.42 9.79 22.92
N LYS A 154 4.40 9.50 24.22
CA LYS A 154 3.65 10.29 25.21
C LYS A 154 4.09 11.76 25.14
N GLY A 155 3.13 12.68 24.98
CA GLY A 155 3.38 14.12 24.88
C GLY A 155 3.78 14.62 23.49
N ASN A 156 3.90 13.76 22.47
CA ASN A 156 4.16 14.21 21.10
C ASN A 156 2.89 14.84 20.49
N ILE A 157 2.83 16.17 20.51
CA ILE A 157 1.71 16.95 19.94
C ILE A 157 1.69 16.98 18.42
N ASN A 158 2.77 16.55 17.75
CA ASN A 158 2.88 16.55 16.30
C ASN A 158 2.58 15.17 15.70
N CYS A 159 2.01 14.23 16.47
CA CYS A 159 1.78 12.87 16.02
C CYS A 159 0.31 12.47 16.06
N CYS A 160 -0.16 11.77 15.02
CA CYS A 160 -1.43 11.06 15.01
C CYS A 160 -1.22 9.55 14.97
N GLY A 161 -1.79 8.85 15.95
CA GLY A 161 -1.75 7.40 16.01
C GLY A 161 -2.68 6.79 14.95
N VAL A 162 -2.20 5.84 14.14
CA VAL A 162 -3.01 5.17 13.11
C VAL A 162 -4.24 4.47 13.70
N SER A 163 -4.09 3.84 14.87
CA SER A 163 -5.21 3.19 15.58
C SER A 163 -6.27 4.16 16.11
N GLN A 164 -5.99 5.47 16.09
CA GLN A 164 -6.90 6.53 16.52
C GLN A 164 -7.62 7.19 15.35
N ALA A 165 -7.30 6.81 14.11
CA ALA A 165 -7.99 7.32 12.93
C ALA A 165 -9.46 6.88 12.99
N PRO A 166 -10.43 7.82 12.92
CA PRO A 166 -11.83 7.48 13.14
C PRO A 166 -12.44 6.73 11.95
N CYS A 167 -11.92 6.93 10.75
CA CYS A 167 -12.32 6.22 9.54
C CYS A 167 -11.25 6.35 8.44
N ARG A 168 -11.34 5.51 7.40
CA ARG A 168 -10.48 5.62 6.21
C ARG A 168 -10.78 6.91 5.46
N GLY A 169 -9.74 7.57 4.96
CA GLY A 169 -9.90 8.82 4.20
C GLY A 169 -9.67 10.10 5.00
N THR A 170 -9.55 10.00 6.33
CA THR A 170 -9.21 11.14 7.18
C THR A 170 -7.77 11.57 6.97
N THR A 171 -7.44 12.79 7.37
CA THR A 171 -6.06 13.26 7.36
C THR A 171 -5.61 13.68 8.75
N CYS A 172 -4.35 13.43 9.06
CA CYS A 172 -3.69 13.96 10.24
C CYS A 172 -3.20 15.38 9.92
N SER A 173 -3.77 16.36 10.60
CA SER A 173 -3.44 17.77 10.37
C SER A 173 -3.50 18.59 11.65
N ARG A 174 -2.92 19.79 11.64
CA ARG A 174 -2.98 20.69 12.80
C ARG A 174 -4.42 21.11 13.05
N ILE A 175 -4.93 20.70 14.20
CA ILE A 175 -6.21 21.14 14.75
C ILE A 175 -5.99 22.28 15.76
N TYR A 176 -7.04 23.03 16.06
CA TYR A 176 -7.04 24.19 16.96
C TYR A 176 -6.16 23.97 18.21
N GLY A 177 -5.27 24.93 18.50
CA GLY A 177 -4.33 24.85 19.64
C GLY A 177 -2.94 24.29 19.34
N ARG A 178 -2.50 24.23 18.07
CA ARG A 178 -1.17 23.76 17.60
C ARG A 178 -0.87 22.26 17.80
N LYS A 179 -1.88 21.44 18.08
CA LYS A 179 -1.75 19.96 18.14
C LYS A 179 -2.17 19.34 16.80
N CYS A 180 -1.53 18.25 16.40
CA CYS A 180 -1.96 17.40 15.30
C CYS A 180 -3.08 16.46 15.74
N GLY A 181 -4.06 16.27 14.87
CA GLY A 181 -5.19 15.39 15.10
C GLY A 181 -5.85 14.95 13.81
N TRP A 182 -6.67 13.92 13.90
CA TRP A 182 -7.44 13.40 12.78
C TRP A 182 -8.59 14.34 12.43
N THR A 183 -8.79 14.57 11.14
CA THR A 183 -10.04 15.17 10.64
C THR A 183 -11.21 14.22 10.87
N SER A 184 -12.42 14.77 10.80
CA SER A 184 -13.63 13.96 10.89
C SER A 184 -14.00 13.29 9.55
N CYS A 185 -15.01 12.42 9.60
CA CYS A 185 -15.43 11.54 8.51
C CYS A 185 -16.44 12.15 7.51
N TYR A 186 -16.84 13.42 7.69
CA TYR A 186 -17.96 14.05 6.98
C TYR A 186 -17.60 14.78 5.68
#